data_AF-A0A0A9XBQ0-F1
#
_entry.id   AF-A0A0A9XBQ0-F1
#
_cell.length_a   1.000
_cell.length_b   1.000
_cell.length_c   1.000
_cell.angle_alpha   90.00
_cell.angle_beta   90.00
_cell.angle_gamma   90.00
#
_symmetry.space_group_name_H-M   'P 1'
#
loop_
_entity.id
_entity.type
_entity.pdbx_description
1 polymer ?
#
loop_
_entity_poly.entity_id
_entity_poly.type
_entity_poly.pdbx_seq_one_letter_code
_entity_poly.pdbx_strand_id
1 'polypeptide(L)'
;MVRKHAILFKAGGDDGNPDVDPYAGTLGALDIDCQVVPVLNFDFLHLEELEERLKNPQSYSGIIFSSPRVVEAVGKCIKNAADWANLFAFTVGEKTASEVEQLGLKPSGSETGIGSALAEHILSCPDRQTLVTSLW
;
A
#
# COMPACT_ATOMS: atom_id res chain seq x y z
N MET A 1 21.04 -27.33 -29.69
CA MET A 1 19.94 -26.41 -29.34
C MET A 1 20.53 -25.25 -28.56
N VAL A 2 20.14 -24.01 -28.85
CA VAL A 2 20.59 -22.84 -28.08
C VAL A 2 19.71 -22.72 -26.85
N ARG A 3 20.31 -22.72 -25.65
CA ARG A 3 19.60 -22.51 -24.40
C ARG A 3 19.11 -21.06 -24.35
N LYS A 4 17.82 -20.86 -24.08
CA LYS A 4 17.23 -19.52 -23.94
C LYS A 4 17.53 -18.98 -22.55
N HIS A 5 17.80 -17.68 -22.47
CA HIS A 5 18.11 -16.99 -21.21
C HIS A 5 17.15 -15.82 -21.01
N ALA A 6 16.80 -15.55 -19.75
CA ALA A 6 15.98 -14.44 -19.31
C ALA A 6 16.64 -13.75 -18.10
N ILE A 7 16.36 -12.46 -17.94
CA ILE A 7 16.77 -11.67 -16.76
C ILE A 7 15.50 -11.04 -16.19
N LEU A 8 15.29 -11.19 -14.88
CA LEU A 8 14.17 -10.63 -14.13
C LEU A 8 14.67 -9.52 -13.20
N PHE A 9 14.19 -8.30 -13.43
CA PHE A 9 14.42 -7.16 -12.54
C PHE A 9 13.20 -6.97 -11.63
N LYS A 10 13.37 -7.11 -10.31
CA LYS A 10 12.27 -6.96 -9.35
C LYS A 10 12.67 -6.27 -8.04
N ALA A 11 11.69 -5.98 -7.18
CA ALA A 11 11.95 -5.57 -5.81
C ALA A 11 12.44 -6.75 -4.96
N GLY A 12 13.38 -6.49 -4.05
CA GLY A 12 13.73 -7.40 -2.98
C GLY A 12 12.57 -7.53 -2.00
N GLY A 13 12.24 -8.75 -1.59
CA GLY A 13 11.29 -9.01 -0.49
C GLY A 13 9.80 -9.05 -0.83
N ASP A 14 9.35 -8.68 -2.04
CA ASP A 14 7.93 -8.85 -2.42
C ASP A 14 7.63 -10.29 -2.87
N ASP A 15 6.66 -10.88 -2.18
CA ASP A 15 5.81 -12.03 -2.52
C ASP A 15 6.56 -13.32 -2.95
N GLY A 16 6.87 -14.14 -1.94
CA GLY A 16 7.31 -15.52 -2.12
C GLY A 16 8.72 -15.75 -1.62
N ASN A 17 8.93 -16.88 -0.96
CA ASN A 17 10.23 -17.42 -0.64
C ASN A 17 11.24 -17.09 -1.78
N PRO A 18 12.38 -16.41 -1.52
CA PRO A 18 13.37 -16.11 -2.54
C PRO A 18 13.84 -17.36 -3.32
N ASP A 19 13.66 -18.54 -2.74
CA ASP A 19 13.97 -19.82 -3.37
C ASP A 19 12.95 -20.26 -4.46
N VAL A 20 11.79 -19.60 -4.59
CA VAL A 20 10.77 -19.93 -5.62
C VAL A 20 10.06 -18.65 -6.12
N ASP A 21 10.76 -17.80 -6.87
CA ASP A 21 10.12 -16.71 -7.61
C ASP A 21 9.17 -17.30 -8.69
N PRO A 22 7.89 -16.88 -8.76
CA PRO A 22 6.90 -17.49 -9.65
C PRO A 22 7.25 -17.31 -11.14
N TYR A 23 7.92 -16.22 -11.51
CA TYR A 23 8.36 -15.99 -12.88
C TYR A 23 9.57 -16.88 -13.19
N ALA A 24 10.56 -16.92 -12.28
CA ALA A 24 11.72 -17.80 -12.45
C ALA A 24 11.33 -19.28 -12.52
N GLY A 25 10.40 -19.73 -11.67
CA GLY A 25 9.86 -21.09 -11.68
C GLY A 25 9.13 -21.42 -12.98
N THR A 26 8.30 -20.50 -13.49
CA THR A 26 7.58 -20.67 -14.76
C THR A 26 8.53 -20.71 -15.96
N LEU A 27 9.56 -19.85 -15.98
CA LEU A 27 10.59 -19.85 -17.02
C LEU A 27 11.43 -21.13 -16.97
N GLY A 28 11.77 -21.61 -15.78
CA GLY A 28 12.45 -22.89 -15.58
C GLY A 28 11.63 -24.07 -16.12
N ALA A 29 10.31 -24.09 -15.91
CA ALA A 29 9.41 -25.12 -16.46
C ALA A 29 9.34 -25.11 -18.00
N LEU A 30 9.81 -24.04 -18.66
CA LEU A 30 9.90 -23.89 -20.11
C LEU A 30 11.32 -24.08 -20.66
N ASP A 31 12.24 -24.64 -19.85
CA ASP A 31 13.68 -24.77 -20.17
C ASP A 31 14.37 -23.43 -20.48
N ILE A 32 13.91 -22.33 -19.88
CA ILE A 32 14.53 -21.01 -19.96
C ILE A 32 15.34 -20.77 -18.69
N ASP A 33 16.65 -20.53 -18.85
CA ASP A 33 17.51 -20.15 -17.73
C ASP A 33 17.22 -18.70 -17.32
N CYS A 34 16.89 -18.46 -16.06
CA CYS A 34 16.43 -17.15 -15.58
C CYS A 34 17.32 -16.64 -14.45
N GLN A 35 17.93 -15.47 -14.65
CA GLN A 35 18.65 -14.75 -13.61
C GLN A 35 17.74 -13.70 -12.96
N VAL A 36 17.52 -13.81 -11.66
CA VAL A 36 16.79 -12.80 -10.88
C VAL A 36 17.77 -11.78 -10.31
N VAL A 37 17.52 -10.50 -10.59
CA VAL A 37 18.33 -9.36 -10.13
C VAL A 37 17.41 -8.39 -9.38
N PRO A 38 17.53 -8.29 -8.04
CA PRO A 38 16.81 -7.28 -7.29
C PRO A 38 17.36 -5.89 -7.62
N VAL A 39 16.51 -4.99 -8.09
CA VAL A 39 16.87 -3.60 -8.47
C VAL A 39 16.12 -2.54 -7.67
N LEU A 40 15.17 -2.96 -6.84
CA LEU A 40 14.48 -2.10 -5.88
C LEU A 40 14.61 -2.71 -4.48
N ASN A 41 14.84 -1.86 -3.49
CA ASN A 41 14.72 -2.19 -2.08
C ASN A 41 13.95 -1.07 -1.38
N PHE A 42 13.33 -1.37 -0.26
CA PHE A 42 12.65 -0.36 0.55
C PHE A 42 12.85 -0.66 2.03
N ASP A 43 12.81 0.38 2.84
CA ASP A 43 12.87 0.31 4.29
C ASP A 43 11.75 1.17 4.88
N PHE A 44 11.25 0.77 6.04
CA PHE A 44 10.33 1.58 6.81
C PHE A 44 11.10 2.59 7.66
N LEU A 45 10.73 3.86 7.51
CA LEU A 45 11.38 4.99 8.19
C LEU A 45 10.39 5.67 9.13
N HIS A 46 10.91 6.31 10.19
CA HIS A 46 10.15 7.11 11.15
C HIS A 46 8.97 6.36 11.82
N LEU A 47 9.10 5.06 12.07
CA LEU A 47 8.04 4.24 12.67
C LEU A 47 7.64 4.73 14.08
N GLU A 48 8.57 5.27 14.86
CA GLU A 48 8.27 5.86 16.17
C GLU A 48 7.36 7.10 16.03
N GLU A 49 7.68 8.01 15.10
CA GLU A 49 6.84 9.18 14.83
C GLU A 49 5.45 8.78 14.31
N LEU A 50 5.40 7.77 13.44
CA LEU A 50 4.15 7.20 12.94
C LEU A 50 3.30 6.66 14.09
N GLU A 51 3.88 5.87 15.00
CA GLU A 51 3.19 5.35 16.18
C GLU A 51 2.63 6.50 17.04
N GLU A 52 3.44 7.53 17.33
CA GLU A 52 2.98 8.67 18.13
C GLU A 52 1.80 9.42 17.48
N ARG A 53 1.82 9.62 16.15
CA ARG A 53 0.71 10.27 15.43
C ARG A 53 -0.55 9.41 15.45
N LEU A 54 -0.40 8.09 15.31
CA LEU A 54 -1.53 7.15 15.28
C LEU A 54 -2.28 7.04 16.62
N LYS A 55 -1.66 7.42 17.74
CA LYS A 55 -2.29 7.44 19.07
C LYS A 55 -3.42 8.48 19.21
N ASN A 56 -3.46 9.51 18.36
CA ASN A 56 -4.39 10.62 18.48
C ASN A 56 -5.32 10.76 17.24
N PRO A 57 -6.18 9.77 16.94
CA PRO A 57 -7.09 9.81 15.79
C PRO A 57 -7.99 11.05 15.78
N GLN A 58 -8.36 11.56 16.97
CA GLN A 58 -9.20 12.75 17.11
C GLN A 58 -8.56 14.04 16.55
N SER A 59 -7.25 14.04 16.30
CA SER A 59 -6.54 15.15 15.64
C SER A 59 -6.64 15.12 14.12
N TYR A 60 -7.32 14.12 13.55
CA TYR A 60 -7.38 13.89 12.11
C TYR A 60 -8.83 13.67 11.66
N SER A 61 -9.14 14.12 10.44
CA SER A 61 -10.40 13.77 9.78
C SER A 61 -10.30 12.46 8.98
N GLY A 62 -9.09 11.95 8.77
CA GLY A 62 -8.84 10.76 7.96
C GLY A 62 -7.37 10.49 7.70
N ILE A 63 -7.12 9.47 6.89
CA ILE A 63 -5.83 8.95 6.51
C ILE A 63 -5.83 8.61 5.01
N ILE A 64 -4.67 8.72 4.37
CA ILE A 64 -4.50 8.40 2.94
C ILE A 64 -3.42 7.33 2.82
N PHE A 65 -3.72 6.23 2.13
CA PHE A 65 -2.80 5.14 1.82
C PHE A 65 -2.51 5.11 0.33
N SER A 66 -1.29 5.51 -0.07
CA SER A 66 -0.89 5.58 -1.48
C SER A 66 -0.17 4.32 -1.98
N SER A 67 0.11 3.36 -1.10
CA SER A 67 0.82 2.12 -1.43
C SER A 67 0.51 1.03 -0.40
N PRO A 68 0.50 -0.26 -0.78
CA PRO A 68 0.45 -1.40 0.15
C PRO A 68 1.47 -1.29 1.29
N ARG A 69 2.69 -0.86 0.96
CA ARG A 69 3.77 -0.66 1.96
C ARG A 69 3.39 0.36 3.04
N VAL A 70 2.62 1.39 2.70
CA VAL A 70 2.14 2.37 3.69
C VAL A 70 1.15 1.71 4.65
N VAL A 71 0.28 0.82 4.14
CA VAL A 71 -0.66 0.05 4.97
C VAL A 71 0.12 -0.87 5.91
N GLU A 72 1.16 -1.54 5.41
CA GLU A 72 2.03 -2.38 6.23
C GLU A 72 2.71 -1.57 7.36
N ALA A 73 3.28 -0.40 7.03
CA ALA A 73 3.90 0.48 8.02
C ALA A 73 2.91 0.92 9.10
N VAL A 74 1.71 1.34 8.70
CA VAL A 74 0.63 1.72 9.64
C VAL A 74 0.20 0.51 10.47
N GLY A 75 0.07 -0.67 9.86
CA GLY A 75 -0.27 -1.92 10.55
C GLY A 75 0.74 -2.31 11.63
N LYS A 76 2.04 -2.01 11.43
CA LYS A 76 3.07 -2.22 12.45
C LYS A 76 2.97 -1.25 13.64
N CYS A 77 2.40 -0.06 13.44
CA CYS A 77 2.39 1.02 14.43
C CYS A 77 1.01 1.28 15.08
N ILE A 78 -0.09 0.89 14.42
CA ILE A 78 -1.44 1.17 14.91
C ILE A 78 -1.83 0.19 16.02
N LYS A 79 -2.19 0.72 17.19
CA LYS A 79 -2.57 -0.11 18.36
C LYS A 79 -4.02 -0.59 18.29
N ASN A 80 -4.90 0.26 17.79
CA ASN A 80 -6.33 -0.03 17.69
C ASN A 80 -6.89 0.63 16.43
N ALA A 81 -7.05 -0.16 15.36
CA ALA A 81 -7.57 0.35 14.11
C ALA A 81 -9.06 0.77 14.19
N ALA A 82 -9.81 0.25 15.18
CA ALA A 82 -11.21 0.63 15.36
C ALA A 82 -11.38 2.12 15.68
N ASP A 83 -10.38 2.76 16.30
CA ASP A 83 -10.41 4.19 16.61
C ASP A 83 -10.32 5.05 15.33
N TRP A 84 -9.89 4.47 14.22
CA TRP A 84 -9.78 5.09 12.90
C TRP A 84 -10.92 4.68 11.96
N ALA A 85 -11.73 3.68 12.30
CA ALA A 85 -12.70 3.05 11.39
C ALA A 85 -13.87 3.97 10.95
N ASN A 86 -14.13 5.04 11.70
CA ASN A 86 -15.15 6.04 11.37
C ASN A 86 -14.58 7.30 10.69
N LEU A 87 -13.26 7.39 10.52
CA LEU A 87 -12.61 8.47 9.79
C LEU A 87 -12.49 8.11 8.31
N PHE A 88 -12.22 9.11 7.46
CA PHE A 88 -11.97 8.82 6.05
C PHE A 88 -10.69 8.00 5.89
N ALA A 89 -10.76 6.95 5.08
CA ALA A 89 -9.60 6.23 4.60
C ALA A 89 -9.59 6.28 3.07
N PHE A 90 -8.68 7.06 2.49
CA PHE A 90 -8.53 7.16 1.05
C PHE A 90 -7.40 6.27 0.58
N THR A 91 -7.56 5.64 -0.58
CA THR A 91 -6.55 4.72 -1.11
C THR A 91 -6.37 4.89 -2.61
N VAL A 92 -5.17 4.60 -3.12
CA VAL A 92 -4.94 4.42 -4.55
C VAL A 92 -4.61 2.95 -4.83
N GLY A 93 -5.35 2.35 -5.76
CA GLY A 93 -5.12 0.99 -6.23
C GLY A 93 -5.80 -0.09 -5.37
N GLU A 94 -6.28 -1.14 -6.05
CA GLU A 94 -7.05 -2.22 -5.43
C GLU A 94 -6.25 -3.02 -4.39
N LYS A 95 -4.95 -3.28 -4.62
CA LYS A 95 -4.10 -3.99 -3.64
C LYS A 95 -4.03 -3.21 -2.32
N THR A 96 -3.82 -1.89 -2.39
CA THR A 96 -3.80 -1.03 -1.20
C THR A 96 -5.15 -1.06 -0.47
N ALA A 97 -6.26 -0.96 -1.22
CA ALA A 97 -7.60 -0.97 -0.64
C ALA A 97 -7.89 -2.28 0.10
N SER A 98 -7.53 -3.42 -0.48
CA SER A 98 -7.72 -4.73 0.16
C SER A 98 -6.94 -4.84 1.47
N GLU A 99 -5.71 -4.34 1.54
CA GLU A 99 -4.93 -4.33 2.78
C GLU A 99 -5.52 -3.36 3.83
N VAL A 100 -6.07 -2.22 3.40
CA VAL A 100 -6.76 -1.27 4.29
C VAL A 100 -8.05 -1.87 4.88
N GLU A 101 -8.78 -2.66 4.09
CA GLU A 101 -9.93 -3.44 4.59
C GLU A 101 -9.51 -4.49 5.62
N GLN A 102 -8.40 -5.19 5.38
CA GLN A 102 -7.84 -6.15 6.33
C GLN A 102 -7.40 -5.49 7.65
N LEU A 103 -7.01 -4.21 7.60
CA LEU A 103 -6.74 -3.40 8.79
C LEU A 103 -8.01 -3.02 9.56
N GLY A 104 -9.21 -3.23 8.97
CA GLY A 104 -10.50 -2.90 9.58
C GLY A 104 -11.02 -1.49 9.25
N LEU A 105 -10.44 -0.83 8.24
CA LEU A 105 -10.89 0.48 7.77
C LEU A 105 -11.73 0.36 6.49
N LYS A 106 -12.39 1.45 6.07
CA LYS A 106 -13.25 1.50 4.89
C LYS A 106 -12.60 2.35 3.79
N PRO A 107 -11.85 1.76 2.84
CA PRO A 107 -11.16 2.52 1.81
C PRO A 107 -12.13 3.17 0.82
N SER A 108 -11.72 4.30 0.24
CA SER A 108 -12.41 4.98 -0.86
C SER A 108 -11.41 5.50 -1.90
N GLY A 109 -11.79 5.47 -3.18
CA GLY A 109 -10.99 6.01 -4.28
C GLY A 109 -9.96 5.04 -4.87
N SER A 110 -10.03 3.75 -4.56
CA SER A 110 -9.10 2.73 -5.06
C SER A 110 -9.10 2.64 -6.60
N GLU A 111 -10.26 2.87 -7.22
CA GLU A 111 -10.54 2.88 -8.65
C GLU A 111 -9.87 4.04 -9.40
N THR A 112 -9.39 5.06 -8.68
CA THR A 112 -8.79 6.25 -9.29
C THR A 112 -7.44 5.96 -9.95
N GLY A 113 -6.74 4.91 -9.51
CA GLY A 113 -5.49 4.40 -10.08
C GLY A 113 -4.25 5.29 -9.91
N ILE A 114 -4.42 6.61 -9.79
CA ILE A 114 -3.34 7.60 -9.64
C ILE A 114 -3.71 8.68 -8.61
N GLY A 115 -2.68 9.28 -8.00
CA GLY A 115 -2.87 10.27 -6.94
C GLY A 115 -3.61 11.55 -7.36
N SER A 116 -3.46 12.01 -8.61
CA SER A 116 -4.19 13.19 -9.09
C SER A 116 -5.70 12.94 -9.19
N ALA A 117 -6.10 11.75 -9.66
CA ALA A 117 -7.50 11.35 -9.70
C ALA A 117 -8.08 11.13 -8.30
N LEU A 118 -7.27 10.60 -7.36
CA LEU A 118 -7.68 10.52 -5.95
C LEU A 118 -7.91 11.91 -5.34
N ALA A 119 -7.09 12.91 -5.68
CA ALA A 119 -7.28 14.28 -5.19
C ALA A 119 -8.63 14.86 -5.67
N GLU A 120 -9.02 14.62 -6.92
CA GLU A 120 -10.34 15.01 -7.44
C GLU A 120 -11.47 14.26 -6.74
N HIS A 121 -11.29 12.96 -6.49
CA HIS A 121 -12.24 12.13 -5.75
C HIS A 121 -12.48 12.68 -4.33
N ILE A 122 -11.42 13.02 -3.61
CA ILE A 122 -11.50 13.64 -2.27
C ILE A 122 -12.34 14.92 -2.30
N LEU A 123 -12.17 15.77 -3.32
CA LEU A 123 -12.95 17.01 -3.46
C LEU A 123 -14.44 16.76 -3.75
N SER A 124 -14.76 15.63 -4.38
CA SER A 124 -16.14 15.26 -4.73
C SER A 124 -16.90 14.56 -3.60
N CYS A 125 -16.20 14.06 -2.58
CA CYS A 125 -16.77 13.26 -1.50
C CYS A 125 -17.92 14.01 -0.77
N PRO A 126 -19.12 13.41 -0.61
CA PRO A 126 -20.31 14.11 -0.11
C PRO A 126 -20.22 14.58 1.35
N ASP A 127 -19.43 13.92 2.20
CA ASP A 127 -19.25 14.24 3.62
C ASP A 127 -18.28 15.43 3.85
N ARG A 128 -18.41 16.47 3.03
CA ARG A 128 -17.64 17.72 3.13
C ARG A 128 -17.86 18.49 4.44
N GLN A 129 -19.00 18.28 5.10
CA GLN A 129 -19.39 19.06 6.29
C GLN A 129 -18.41 18.89 7.47
N THR A 130 -17.74 17.74 7.57
CA THR A 130 -16.76 17.41 8.63
C THR A 130 -15.32 17.79 8.28
N LEU A 131 -15.00 18.04 7.01
CA LEU A 131 -13.65 18.39 6.55
C LEU A 131 -13.36 19.90 6.55
N VAL A 132 -14.41 20.72 6.44
CA VAL A 132 -14.27 22.19 6.29
C VAL A 132 -14.49 22.94 7.62
N THR A 133 -15.10 22.30 8.63
CA THR A 133 -15.41 22.93 9.92
C THR A 133 -14.24 23.00 10.92
N SER A 134 -13.08 22.43 10.59
CA SER A 134 -11.85 22.48 11.41
C SER A 134 -10.80 23.49 10.89
N LEU A 135 -11.15 24.34 9.91
CA LEU A 135 -10.24 25.32 9.32
C LEU A 135 -10.59 26.81 9.57
N TRP A 136 -11.48 27.12 10.53
CA TRP A 136 -11.66 28.48 11.04
C TRP A 136 -11.95 28.48 12.54
#